data_AF-A0A6I1G9X0-F1
#
_entry.id   AF-A0A6I1G9X0-F1
#
_cell.length_a   1.000
_cell.length_b   1.000
_cell.length_c   1.000
_cell.angle_alpha   90.00
_cell.angle_beta   90.00
_cell.angle_gamma   90.00
#
_symmetry.space_group_name_H-M   'P 1'
#
loop_
_entity.id
_entity.type
_entity.pdbx_description
1 polymer ?
#
loop_
_entity_poly.entity_id
_entity_poly.type
_entity_poly.pdbx_seq_one_letter_code
_entity_poly.pdbx_strand_id
1 'polypeptide(L)'
;MMVTTEIAGRVQRARLAAVESMTMLAGVSSACAIARDGGSFPAYKFHEGRVAALSVMARELRRPEPDLVGLAARLGEHWEAEVERRTEQSRDWQAYAAGGLDAVRELEAWLAER
;
A
#
# COMPACT_ATOMS: atom_id res chain seq x y z
N MET A 1 20.64 -7.18 11.25
CA MET A 1 19.93 -6.09 11.97
C MET A 1 19.86 -4.77 11.18
N MET A 2 20.98 -4.25 10.63
CA MET A 2 21.01 -3.00 9.81
C MET A 2 20.03 -3.03 8.61
N VAL A 3 19.97 -4.18 7.93
CA VAL A 3 19.08 -4.49 6.80
C VAL A 3 17.61 -4.22 7.08
N THR A 4 17.12 -4.74 8.20
CA THR A 4 15.71 -4.62 8.62
C THR A 4 15.35 -3.19 8.97
N THR A 5 16.25 -2.47 9.64
CA THR A 5 16.07 -1.07 10.02
C THR A 5 15.96 -0.16 8.79
N GLU A 6 16.77 -0.40 7.76
CA GLU A 6 16.69 0.35 6.51
C GLU A 6 15.34 0.14 5.81
N ILE A 7 14.88 -1.12 5.67
CA ILE A 7 13.58 -1.45 5.07
C ILE A 7 12.44 -0.86 5.87
N ALA A 8 12.49 -0.95 7.20
CA ALA A 8 11.51 -0.30 8.07
C ALA A 8 11.44 1.22 7.84
N GLY A 9 12.59 1.87 7.65
CA GLY A 9 12.67 3.28 7.28
C GLY A 9 12.05 3.59 5.91
N ARG A 10 12.34 2.77 4.89
CA ARG A 10 11.76 2.91 3.54
C ARG A 10 10.23 2.74 3.57
N VAL A 11 9.74 1.67 4.21
CA VAL A 11 8.31 1.39 4.36
C VAL A 11 7.59 2.53 5.07
N GLN A 12 8.16 3.10 6.15
CA GLN A 12 7.48 4.20 6.82
C GLN A 12 7.47 5.49 6.02
N ARG A 13 8.55 5.83 5.30
CA ARG A 13 8.55 7.00 4.41
C ARG A 13 7.53 6.84 3.29
N ALA A 14 7.48 5.68 2.66
CA ALA A 14 6.49 5.38 1.61
C ALA A 14 5.05 5.49 2.15
N ARG A 15 4.81 5.00 3.38
CA ARG A 15 3.49 5.08 4.00
C ARG A 15 3.08 6.51 4.30
N LEU A 16 3.99 7.32 4.83
CA LEU A 16 3.73 8.75 5.08
C LEU A 16 3.46 9.52 3.78
N ALA A 17 4.24 9.27 2.73
CA ALA A 17 4.04 9.89 1.42
C ALA A 17 2.68 9.52 0.79
N ALA A 18 2.23 8.27 0.95
CA ALA A 18 0.91 7.85 0.49
C ALA A 18 -0.22 8.55 1.28
N VAL A 19 -0.08 8.68 2.61
CA VAL A 19 -1.03 9.46 3.43
C VAL A 19 -1.07 10.92 3.01
N GLU A 20 0.08 11.55 2.79
CA GLU A 20 0.17 12.93 2.31
C GLU A 20 -0.50 13.11 0.95
N SER A 21 -0.30 12.15 0.04
CA SER A 21 -0.99 12.14 -1.27
C SER A 21 -2.50 12.04 -1.12
N MET A 22 -3.00 11.20 -0.22
CA MET A 22 -4.43 11.12 0.10
C MET A 22 -4.96 12.45 0.66
N THR A 23 -4.22 13.10 1.56
CA THR A 23 -4.59 14.42 2.11
C THR A 23 -4.67 15.48 1.01
N MET A 24 -3.69 15.53 0.11
CA MET A 24 -3.70 16.48 -1.01
C MET A 24 -4.88 16.22 -1.97
N LEU A 25 -5.14 14.96 -2.31
CA LEU A 25 -6.24 14.58 -3.21
C LEU A 25 -7.63 14.81 -2.60
N ALA A 26 -7.73 14.68 -1.28
CA ALA A 26 -8.97 14.96 -0.56
C ALA A 26 -9.29 16.47 -0.49
N GLY A 27 -8.25 17.32 -0.52
CA GLY A 27 -8.39 18.76 -0.42
C GLY A 27 -9.05 19.16 0.91
N VAL A 28 -10.16 19.91 0.82
CA VAL A 28 -10.95 20.32 2.00
C VAL A 28 -11.97 19.25 2.44
N SER A 29 -12.15 18.20 1.65
CA SER A 29 -13.12 17.14 1.92
C SER A 29 -12.51 16.09 2.84
N SER A 30 -13.27 15.63 3.83
CA SER A 30 -12.87 14.45 4.61
C SER A 30 -13.01 13.16 3.79
N ALA A 31 -12.28 12.12 4.15
CA ALA A 31 -12.44 10.78 3.57
C ALA A 31 -13.91 10.29 3.63
N CYS A 32 -14.60 10.59 4.73
CA CYS A 32 -16.02 10.28 4.91
C CYS A 32 -16.93 11.10 3.98
N ALA A 33 -16.55 12.33 3.63
CA ALA A 33 -17.29 13.15 2.68
C ALA A 33 -17.11 12.61 1.25
N ILE A 34 -15.87 12.29 0.87
CA ILE A 34 -15.52 11.65 -0.42
C ILE A 34 -16.31 10.36 -0.61
N ALA A 35 -16.38 9.50 0.41
CA ALA A 35 -17.12 8.25 0.33
C ALA A 35 -18.64 8.43 0.18
N ARG A 36 -19.20 9.55 0.65
CA ARG A 36 -20.64 9.85 0.57
C ARG A 36 -21.03 10.64 -0.68
N ASP A 37 -20.10 11.38 -1.27
CA ASP A 37 -20.30 12.20 -2.46
C ASP A 37 -20.69 11.35 -3.69
N GLY A 38 -20.37 10.05 -3.66
CA GLY A 38 -20.70 9.11 -4.74
C GLY A 38 -19.87 9.29 -6.02
N GLY A 39 -18.98 10.29 -6.03
CA GLY A 39 -17.96 10.49 -7.05
C GLY A 39 -16.90 9.38 -7.02
N SER A 40 -16.26 9.16 -8.17
CA SER A 40 -15.14 8.23 -8.31
C SER A 40 -13.82 8.95 -8.01
N PHE A 41 -13.02 8.42 -7.10
CA PHE A 41 -11.74 9.00 -6.67
C PHE A 41 -10.59 7.98 -6.79
N PRO A 42 -10.28 7.50 -8.01
CA PRO A 42 -9.34 6.39 -8.20
C PRO A 42 -7.93 6.73 -7.72
N ALA A 43 -7.47 7.97 -7.90
CA ALA A 43 -6.15 8.39 -7.39
C ALA A 43 -6.08 8.31 -5.85
N TYR A 44 -7.13 8.75 -5.15
CA TYR A 44 -7.19 8.64 -3.68
C TYR A 44 -7.18 7.17 -3.27
N LYS A 45 -7.99 6.35 -3.94
CA LYS A 45 -8.09 4.91 -3.70
C LYS A 45 -6.79 4.16 -3.95
N PHE A 46 -6.02 4.55 -4.95
CA PHE A 46 -4.68 4.01 -5.18
C PHE A 46 -3.78 4.21 -3.97
N HIS A 47 -3.71 5.42 -3.43
CA HIS A 47 -2.91 5.68 -2.23
C HIS A 47 -3.49 5.02 -0.97
N GLU A 48 -4.81 4.86 -0.89
CA GLU A 48 -5.44 4.06 0.18
C GLU A 48 -4.96 2.59 0.15
N GLY A 49 -4.89 1.99 -1.04
CA GLY A 49 -4.32 0.65 -1.25
C GLY A 49 -2.86 0.56 -0.82
N ARG A 50 -2.04 1.54 -1.21
CA ARG A 50 -0.64 1.64 -0.77
C ARG A 50 -0.54 1.68 0.76
N VAL A 51 -1.32 2.54 1.42
CA VAL A 51 -1.31 2.66 2.89
C VAL A 51 -1.71 1.34 3.56
N ALA A 52 -2.69 0.62 3.01
CA ALA A 52 -3.11 -0.68 3.53
C ALA A 52 -1.96 -1.70 3.49
N ALA A 53 -1.32 -1.87 2.33
CA ALA A 53 -0.18 -2.78 2.17
C ALA A 53 1.00 -2.40 3.08
N LEU A 54 1.41 -1.13 3.05
CA LEU A 54 2.55 -0.61 3.82
C LEU A 54 2.33 -0.70 5.33
N SER A 55 1.08 -0.60 5.80
CA SER A 55 0.76 -0.76 7.22
C SER A 55 0.92 -2.20 7.70
N VAL A 56 0.60 -3.19 6.85
CA VAL A 56 0.86 -4.61 7.14
C VAL A 56 2.37 -4.86 7.19
N MET A 57 3.13 -4.37 6.20
CA MET A 57 4.58 -4.46 6.19
C MET A 57 5.21 -3.83 7.44
N ALA A 58 4.79 -2.61 7.77
CA ALA A 58 5.27 -1.89 8.95
C ALA A 58 4.96 -2.61 10.26
N ARG A 59 3.87 -3.38 10.32
CA ARG A 59 3.54 -4.21 11.49
C ARG A 59 4.49 -5.40 11.61
N GLU A 60 4.74 -6.11 10.53
CA GLU A 60 5.63 -7.28 10.52
C GLU A 60 7.09 -6.88 10.80
N LEU A 61 7.53 -5.73 10.29
CA LEU A 61 8.87 -5.18 10.55
C LEU A 61 9.14 -4.81 12.01
N ARG A 62 8.10 -4.73 12.86
CA ARG A 62 8.25 -4.53 14.32
C ARG A 62 8.49 -5.83 15.08
N ARG A 63 8.34 -6.99 14.44
CA ARG A 63 8.54 -8.29 15.09
C ARG A 63 10.04 -8.56 15.25
N PRO A 64 10.45 -9.32 16.28
CA PRO A 64 11.81 -9.85 16.34
C PRO A 64 12.06 -10.73 15.11
N GLU A 65 13.17 -10.52 14.42
CA GLU A 65 13.63 -11.33 13.28
C GLU A 65 12.56 -11.52 12.18
N PRO A 66 12.12 -10.44 11.51
CA PRO A 66 11.10 -10.55 10.49
C PRO A 66 11.63 -11.28 9.25
N ASP A 67 10.88 -12.28 8.78
CA ASP A 67 11.10 -12.91 7.47
C ASP A 67 10.62 -11.98 6.35
N LEU A 68 11.54 -11.17 5.83
CA LEU A 68 11.22 -10.16 4.82
C LEU A 68 10.86 -10.77 3.47
N VAL A 69 11.53 -11.87 3.09
CA VAL A 69 11.31 -12.53 1.80
C VAL A 69 9.98 -13.26 1.82
N GLY A 70 9.69 -14.03 2.87
CA GLY A 70 8.39 -14.67 3.02
C GLY A 70 7.24 -13.68 3.25
N LEU A 71 7.51 -12.51 3.85
CA LEU A 71 6.54 -11.42 3.90
C LEU A 71 6.22 -10.87 2.51
N ALA A 72 7.25 -10.55 1.72
CA ALA A 72 7.07 -10.01 0.37
C ALA A 72 6.27 -10.98 -0.51
N ALA A 73 6.67 -12.27 -0.53
CA ALA A 73 5.97 -13.30 -1.31
C ALA A 73 4.48 -13.42 -0.94
N ARG A 74 4.16 -13.54 0.36
CA ARG A 74 2.76 -13.65 0.80
C ARG A 74 1.94 -12.41 0.50
N LEU A 75 2.53 -11.22 0.60
CA LEU A 75 1.84 -9.98 0.24
C LEU A 75 1.68 -9.86 -1.28
N GLY A 76 2.63 -10.34 -2.06
CA GLY A 76 2.57 -10.37 -3.53
C GLY A 76 1.38 -11.20 -3.97
N GLU A 77 1.34 -12.47 -3.55
CA GLU A 77 0.21 -13.38 -3.81
C GLU A 77 -1.14 -12.77 -3.38
N HIS A 78 -1.19 -12.19 -2.18
CA HIS A 78 -2.41 -11.56 -1.68
C HIS A 78 -2.87 -10.43 -2.61
N TRP A 79 -2.00 -9.48 -2.93
CA TRP A 79 -2.39 -8.29 -3.70
C TRP A 79 -2.59 -8.57 -5.20
N GLU A 80 -1.92 -9.57 -5.76
CA GLU A 80 -2.25 -10.09 -7.10
C GLU A 80 -3.67 -10.65 -7.14
N ALA A 81 -4.05 -11.48 -6.15
CA ALA A 81 -5.42 -11.96 -6.01
C ALA A 81 -6.43 -10.83 -5.74
N GLU A 82 -6.04 -9.77 -5.02
CA GLU A 82 -6.90 -8.58 -4.84
C GLU A 82 -7.18 -7.86 -6.16
N VAL A 83 -6.19 -7.78 -7.06
CA VAL A 83 -6.30 -7.19 -8.41
C VAL A 83 -7.25 -8.02 -9.25
N GLU A 84 -7.00 -9.32 -9.35
CA GLU A 84 -7.84 -10.24 -10.13
C GLU A 84 -9.31 -10.15 -9.71
N ARG A 85 -9.59 -10.21 -8.40
CA ARG A 85 -10.94 -10.13 -7.82
C ARG A 85 -11.66 -8.80 -8.12
N ARG A 86 -10.93 -7.74 -8.43
CA ARG A 86 -11.48 -6.39 -8.63
C ARG A 86 -11.56 -5.96 -10.09
N THR A 87 -11.13 -6.80 -11.03
CA THR A 87 -11.15 -6.51 -12.47
C THR A 87 -12.52 -6.02 -12.97
N GLU A 88 -13.62 -6.57 -12.45
CA GLU A 88 -14.99 -6.20 -12.85
C GLU A 88 -15.65 -5.16 -11.91
N GLN A 89 -14.95 -4.69 -10.89
CA GLN A 89 -15.47 -3.70 -9.94
C GLN A 89 -15.26 -2.27 -10.45
N SER A 90 -15.73 -1.28 -9.68
CA SER A 90 -15.53 0.13 -10.02
C SER A 90 -14.04 0.48 -10.13
N ARG A 91 -13.74 1.54 -10.90
CA ARG A 91 -12.38 2.08 -11.06
C ARG A 91 -11.68 2.35 -9.74
N ASP A 92 -12.45 2.77 -8.74
CA ASP A 92 -11.99 3.01 -7.38
C ASP A 92 -11.45 1.74 -6.72
N TRP A 93 -12.16 0.61 -6.85
CA TRP A 93 -11.70 -0.67 -6.32
C TRP A 93 -10.51 -1.22 -7.10
N GLN A 94 -10.51 -1.08 -8.43
CA GLN A 94 -9.36 -1.46 -9.26
C GLN A 94 -8.10 -0.67 -8.86
N ALA A 95 -8.24 0.65 -8.66
CA ALA A 95 -7.13 1.51 -8.24
C ALA A 95 -6.62 1.17 -6.84
N TYR A 96 -7.51 0.86 -5.89
CA TYR A 96 -7.14 0.35 -4.57
C TYR A 96 -6.29 -0.91 -4.65
N ALA A 97 -6.71 -1.89 -5.47
CA ALA A 97 -5.98 -3.13 -5.66
C ALA A 97 -4.58 -2.88 -6.25
N ALA A 98 -4.53 -2.07 -7.30
CA ALA A 98 -3.29 -1.70 -7.97
C ALA A 98 -2.30 -0.99 -7.03
N GLY A 99 -2.79 -0.08 -6.18
CA GLY A 99 -1.95 0.63 -5.22
C GLY A 99 -1.33 -0.29 -4.16
N GLY A 100 -2.10 -1.25 -3.64
CA GLY A 100 -1.52 -2.22 -2.72
C GLY A 100 -0.47 -3.11 -3.37
N LEU A 101 -0.73 -3.61 -4.58
CA LEU A 101 0.24 -4.41 -5.34
C LEU A 101 1.53 -3.62 -5.67
N ASP A 102 1.38 -2.36 -6.08
CA ASP A 102 2.49 -1.47 -6.38
C ASP A 102 3.42 -1.27 -5.15
N ALA A 103 2.85 -1.08 -3.97
CA ALA A 103 3.62 -0.99 -2.74
C ALA A 103 4.37 -2.30 -2.40
N VAL A 104 3.81 -3.47 -2.72
CA VAL A 104 4.50 -4.75 -2.51
C VAL A 104 5.66 -4.91 -3.48
N ARG A 105 5.47 -4.57 -4.75
CA ARG A 105 6.53 -4.62 -5.77
C ARG A 105 7.69 -3.70 -5.44
N GLU A 106 7.43 -2.53 -4.83
CA GLU A 106 8.49 -1.68 -4.28
C GLU A 106 9.30 -2.39 -3.19
N LEU A 107 8.63 -3.09 -2.25
CA LEU A 107 9.32 -3.88 -1.23
C LEU A 107 10.19 -4.98 -1.85
N GLU A 108 9.66 -5.72 -2.82
CA GLU A 108 10.40 -6.75 -3.56
C GLU A 108 11.64 -6.17 -4.24
N ALA A 109 11.51 -5.02 -4.91
CA ALA A 109 12.62 -4.33 -5.54
C ALA A 109 13.68 -3.90 -4.51
N TRP A 110 13.28 -3.31 -3.38
CA TRP A 110 14.22 -2.94 -2.31
C TRP A 110 14.93 -4.14 -1.69
N LEU A 111 14.33 -5.32 -1.73
CA LEU A 111 14.96 -6.56 -1.28
C LEU A 111 15.92 -7.13 -2.31
N ALA A 112 15.65 -6.95 -3.61
CA ALA A 112 16.51 -7.40 -4.70
C ALA A 112 17.76 -6.52 -4.92
N GLU A 113 17.73 -5.25 -4.52
CA GLU A 113 18.86 -4.30 -4.57
C GLU A 113 19.98 -4.61 -3.55
N ARG A 114 19.94 -5.76 -2.88
CA ARG A 114 20.71 -6.05 -1.66
C ARG A 114 21.77 -7.11 -1.87
#